data_AF-A0A3D0LX02-F1
#
_entry.id   AF-A0A3D0LX02-F1
#
_cell.length_a   1.000
_cell.length_b   1.000
_cell.length_c   1.000
_cell.angle_alpha   90.00
_cell.angle_beta   90.00
_cell.angle_gamma   90.00
#
_symmetry.space_group_name_H-M   'P 1'
#
loop_
_entity.id
_entity.type
_entity.pdbx_description
1 polymer ?
#
loop_
_entity_poly.entity_id
_entity_poly.type
_entity_poly.pdbx_seq_one_letter_code
_entity_poly.pdbx_strand_id
1 'polypeptide(L)'
;MAHRAISINKRWLSITGATQYNDEVIHCLAIAFSRPASARLTFALCIARNQAPLRWSNDTRLSVRPSIKMLTIEIAHRIDKPYLLKAMARLLKHVRDSSQDEYLLRLTNDYIEKSAQWIEKILESDESSAYVAKNDGAPVGNIVGTMTRLFIQQCAIEKIGLIAHCWVEQEWRMNRIAAKLVRPIERWFKEHSIQYYRCPVLARKY
;
A
#
# COMPACT_ATOMS: atom_id res chain seq x y z
N MET A 1 -33.19 18.88 30.31
CA MET A 1 -31.72 18.93 30.13
C MET A 1 -31.37 18.10 28.91
N ALA A 2 -31.00 18.73 27.80
CA ALA A 2 -30.78 18.07 26.52
C ALA A 2 -29.28 17.75 26.36
N HIS A 3 -28.94 16.46 26.24
CA HIS A 3 -27.59 16.03 25.92
C HIS A 3 -27.32 16.25 24.43
N ARG A 4 -26.39 17.17 24.12
CA ARG A 4 -25.84 17.36 22.77
C ARG A 4 -25.02 16.13 22.37
N ALA A 5 -25.43 15.46 21.31
CA ALA A 5 -24.62 14.46 20.62
C ALA A 5 -23.37 15.10 20.02
N ILE A 6 -22.19 14.66 20.45
CA ILE A 6 -20.92 15.01 19.83
C ILE A 6 -20.77 14.12 18.60
N SER A 7 -21.00 14.71 17.43
CA SER A 7 -20.67 14.09 16.14
C SER A 7 -19.15 14.03 15.99
N ILE A 8 -18.57 12.85 16.20
CA ILE A 8 -17.14 12.60 15.97
C ILE A 8 -16.95 12.39 14.47
N ASN A 9 -16.44 13.43 13.82
CA ASN A 9 -16.16 13.47 12.40
C ASN A 9 -14.98 12.55 12.05
N LYS A 10 -15.13 11.72 11.01
CA LYS A 10 -14.14 10.73 10.54
C LYS A 10 -12.84 11.44 10.12
N ARG A 11 -11.84 11.51 11.02
CA ARG A 11 -10.51 12.06 10.71
C ARG A 11 -9.47 10.94 10.63
N TRP A 12 -8.70 10.98 9.55
CA TRP A 12 -7.47 10.24 9.37
C TRP A 12 -6.44 10.68 10.43
N LEU A 13 -5.87 9.74 11.16
CA LEU A 13 -4.68 9.98 11.99
C LEU A 13 -3.44 9.77 11.10
N SER A 14 -2.98 10.83 10.45
CA SER A 14 -1.63 10.87 9.87
C SER A 14 -0.66 11.35 10.94
N ILE A 15 0.14 10.45 11.51
CA ILE A 15 1.34 10.84 12.24
C ILE A 15 2.46 10.91 11.21
N THR A 16 2.71 12.08 10.64
CA THR A 16 3.82 12.35 9.73
C THR A 16 4.79 13.33 10.36
N GLY A 17 6.01 12.89 10.62
CA GLY A 17 7.17 13.78 10.62
C GLY A 17 7.43 14.20 9.18
N ALA A 18 7.31 15.49 8.90
CA ALA A 18 7.38 16.04 7.55
C ALA A 18 8.81 16.09 7.01
N THR A 19 9.04 15.54 5.81
CA THR A 19 10.08 15.99 4.87
C THR A 19 9.68 15.60 3.42
N GLN A 20 10.22 16.34 2.45
CA GLN A 20 9.75 16.54 1.07
C GLN A 20 9.60 15.27 0.21
N TYR A 21 8.69 15.36 -0.76
CA TYR A 21 8.02 14.25 -1.45
C TYR A 21 8.65 13.83 -2.78
N ASN A 22 8.46 12.55 -3.14
CA ASN A 22 8.69 11.99 -4.46
C ASN A 22 7.36 11.57 -5.10
N ASP A 23 7.09 12.00 -6.33
CA ASP A 23 5.77 11.94 -6.97
C ASP A 23 5.29 10.52 -7.34
N GLU A 24 6.16 9.53 -7.50
CA GLU A 24 5.80 8.23 -8.09
C GLU A 24 5.04 7.27 -7.16
N VAL A 25 5.41 7.23 -5.87
CA VAL A 25 4.73 6.38 -4.87
C VAL A 25 3.45 7.06 -4.36
N ILE A 26 3.47 8.39 -4.33
CA ILE A 26 2.35 9.21 -3.85
C ILE A 26 1.27 9.31 -4.92
N HIS A 27 1.58 9.41 -6.22
CA HIS A 27 0.52 9.46 -7.23
C HIS A 27 -0.35 8.20 -7.28
N CYS A 28 0.19 7.03 -6.97
CA CYS A 28 -0.59 5.78 -6.99
C CYS A 28 -1.52 5.63 -5.77
N LEU A 29 -1.12 6.14 -4.59
CA LEU A 29 -1.91 6.06 -3.36
C LEU A 29 -2.76 7.32 -3.12
N ALA A 30 -2.23 8.53 -3.35
CA ALA A 30 -2.96 9.79 -3.13
C ALA A 30 -4.17 9.98 -4.06
N ILE A 31 -4.16 9.40 -5.26
CA ILE A 31 -5.36 9.38 -6.13
C ILE A 31 -6.45 8.46 -5.56
N ALA A 32 -6.10 7.44 -4.77
CA ALA A 32 -7.08 6.57 -4.12
C ALA A 32 -7.70 7.24 -2.86
N PHE A 33 -6.97 8.12 -2.17
CA PHE A 33 -7.40 8.74 -0.91
C PHE A 33 -8.11 10.11 -1.05
N SER A 34 -8.31 10.63 -2.27
CA SER A 34 -8.81 12.00 -2.52
C SER A 34 -10.29 12.11 -2.90
N ARG A 35 -11.20 11.41 -2.20
CA ARG A 35 -12.63 11.77 -2.20
C ARG A 35 -13.34 11.52 -0.86
N PRO A 36 -13.84 12.59 -0.22
CA PRO A 36 -15.17 12.59 0.37
C PRO A 36 -16.11 13.47 -0.47
N ALA A 37 -17.27 12.91 -0.81
CA ALA A 37 -18.44 13.74 -1.11
C ALA A 37 -18.85 14.44 0.19
N SER A 38 -19.04 15.76 0.12
CA SER A 38 -19.48 16.68 1.19
C SER A 38 -18.46 17.04 2.29
N ALA A 39 -17.63 18.06 2.01
CA ALA A 39 -17.40 19.22 2.88
C ALA A 39 -16.43 20.19 2.19
N ARG A 40 -16.93 21.36 1.79
CA ARG A 40 -16.09 22.49 1.34
C ARG A 40 -15.31 23.02 2.55
N LEU A 41 -13.99 22.98 2.49
CA LEU A 41 -13.14 23.94 3.19
C LEU A 41 -11.81 24.05 2.45
N THR A 42 -11.59 25.28 1.97
CA THR A 42 -10.46 25.77 1.19
C THR A 42 -9.12 25.51 1.89
N PHE A 43 -8.19 24.85 1.19
CA PHE A 43 -6.76 24.95 1.49
C PHE A 43 -6.04 25.42 0.23
N ALA A 44 -5.30 26.52 0.39
CA ALA A 44 -4.67 27.26 -0.69
C ALA A 44 -3.55 26.45 -1.37
N LEU A 45 -3.61 26.42 -2.70
CA LEU A 45 -2.52 26.05 -3.59
C LEU A 45 -1.40 27.09 -3.46
N CYS A 46 -0.23 26.69 -2.96
CA CYS A 46 1.02 27.38 -3.27
C CYS A 46 1.64 26.74 -4.51
N ILE A 47 1.27 27.23 -5.70
CA ILE A 47 2.05 27.02 -6.92
C ILE A 47 3.22 28.00 -6.86
N ALA A 48 4.37 27.56 -6.35
CA ALA A 48 5.63 28.25 -6.59
C ALA A 48 6.23 27.71 -7.89
N ARG A 49 6.16 28.53 -8.95
CA ARG A 49 6.96 28.38 -10.17
C ARG A 49 8.44 28.45 -9.79
N ASN A 50 9.15 27.35 -9.87
CA ASN A 50 10.59 27.35 -10.15
C ASN A 50 10.94 26.05 -10.88
N GLN A 51 10.89 26.13 -12.20
CA GLN A 51 11.36 25.08 -13.09
C GLN A 51 12.89 25.10 -13.10
N ALA A 52 13.50 24.03 -12.62
CA ALA A 52 14.73 23.52 -13.21
C ALA A 52 14.34 22.25 -13.98
N PRO A 53 14.57 22.17 -15.31
CA PRO A 53 14.24 20.97 -16.05
C PRO A 53 15.20 19.87 -15.61
N LEU A 54 14.68 18.87 -14.89
CA LEU A 54 15.35 17.58 -14.76
C LEU A 54 15.62 17.07 -16.18
N ARG A 55 16.90 17.01 -16.56
CA ARG A 55 17.33 16.30 -17.77
C ARG A 55 16.95 14.84 -17.59
N TRP A 56 15.87 14.44 -18.25
CA TRP A 56 15.59 13.04 -18.52
C TRP A 56 16.70 12.55 -19.46
N SER A 57 17.46 11.54 -19.03
CA SER A 57 18.25 10.75 -19.98
C SER A 57 17.26 10.00 -20.87
N ASN A 58 17.21 10.36 -22.14
CA ASN A 58 16.38 9.75 -23.19
C ASN A 58 16.84 8.31 -23.50
N ASP A 59 16.73 7.40 -22.53
CA ASP A 59 16.67 5.96 -22.81
C ASP A 59 15.20 5.53 -22.89
N THR A 60 14.46 6.22 -23.77
CA THR A 60 13.08 5.90 -24.14
C THR A 60 13.08 4.68 -25.04
N ARG A 61 13.32 3.50 -24.45
CA ARG A 61 12.62 2.31 -24.93
C ARG A 61 11.15 2.58 -24.63
N LEU A 62 10.38 2.92 -25.67
CA LEU A 62 8.92 2.98 -25.63
C LEU A 62 8.42 1.67 -25.03
N SER A 63 8.20 1.63 -23.71
CA SER A 63 7.67 0.46 -23.07
C SER A 63 6.22 0.36 -23.53
N VAL A 64 5.99 -0.58 -24.42
CA VAL A 64 4.65 -0.94 -24.87
C VAL A 64 3.88 -1.28 -23.60
N ARG A 65 2.93 -0.43 -23.21
CA ARG A 65 2.09 -0.72 -22.05
C ARG A 65 1.35 -2.02 -22.34
N PRO A 66 1.44 -3.03 -21.48
CA PRO A 66 0.71 -4.27 -21.70
C PRO A 66 -0.78 -3.96 -21.79
N SER A 67 -1.44 -4.53 -22.80
CA SER A 67 -2.89 -4.40 -22.96
C SER A 67 -3.59 -5.08 -21.79
N ILE A 68 -4.41 -4.33 -21.06
CA ILE A 68 -5.26 -4.87 -20.00
C ILE A 68 -6.45 -5.56 -20.68
N LYS A 69 -6.41 -6.88 -20.82
CA LYS A 69 -7.48 -7.64 -21.47
C LYS A 69 -8.52 -8.10 -20.46
N MET A 70 -8.10 -8.79 -19.41
CA MET A 70 -8.99 -9.32 -18.37
C MET A 70 -8.32 -9.23 -17.00
N LEU A 71 -8.34 -8.03 -16.40
CA LEU A 71 -7.85 -7.85 -15.04
C LEU A 71 -8.91 -8.27 -14.02
N THR A 72 -8.63 -9.35 -13.28
CA THR A 72 -9.43 -9.80 -12.14
C THR A 72 -8.71 -9.55 -10.82
N ILE A 73 -9.47 -9.37 -9.74
CA ILE A 73 -8.95 -9.30 -8.37
C ILE A 73 -9.64 -10.43 -7.59
N GLU A 74 -8.85 -11.28 -6.96
CA GLU A 74 -9.34 -12.44 -6.22
C GLU A 74 -8.59 -12.60 -4.89
N ILE A 75 -9.21 -13.34 -3.97
CA ILE A 75 -8.56 -13.74 -2.71
C ILE A 75 -7.39 -14.66 -3.06
N ALA A 76 -6.24 -14.43 -2.43
CA ALA A 76 -5.06 -15.26 -2.62
C ALA A 76 -5.27 -16.63 -1.97
N HIS A 77 -4.90 -17.69 -2.68
CA HIS A 77 -4.93 -19.05 -2.18
C HIS A 77 -3.52 -19.64 -2.09
N ARG A 78 -3.40 -20.87 -1.56
CA ARG A 78 -2.11 -21.57 -1.45
C ARG A 78 -1.37 -21.69 -2.79
N ILE A 79 -2.10 -21.80 -3.91
CA ILE A 79 -1.52 -21.84 -5.25
C ILE A 79 -0.78 -20.53 -5.63
N ASP A 80 -1.14 -19.40 -5.02
CA ASP A 80 -0.51 -18.11 -5.26
C ASP A 80 0.73 -17.87 -4.39
N LYS A 81 1.02 -18.74 -3.42
CA LYS A 81 2.17 -18.63 -2.51
C LYS A 81 3.51 -18.38 -3.24
N PRO A 82 3.85 -19.08 -4.35
CA PRO A 82 5.08 -18.79 -5.10
C PRO A 82 5.14 -17.35 -5.62
N TYR A 83 4.00 -16.81 -6.08
CA TYR A 83 3.92 -15.43 -6.54
C TYR A 83 4.07 -14.43 -5.39
N LEU A 84 3.39 -14.66 -4.27
CA LEU A 84 3.49 -13.79 -3.08
C LEU A 84 4.94 -13.70 -2.58
N LEU A 85 5.66 -14.82 -2.55
CA LEU A 85 7.08 -14.87 -2.19
C LEU A 85 7.95 -14.06 -3.15
N LYS A 86 7.73 -14.25 -4.45
CA LYS A 86 8.43 -13.51 -5.50
C LYS A 86 8.19 -12.01 -5.39
N ALA A 87 6.94 -11.59 -5.16
CA ALA A 87 6.56 -10.20 -5.01
C ALA A 87 7.19 -9.56 -3.76
N MET A 88 7.21 -10.29 -2.64
CA MET A 88 7.88 -9.87 -1.40
C MET A 88 9.38 -9.67 -1.60
N ALA A 89 10.05 -10.63 -2.25
CA ALA A 89 11.48 -10.51 -2.57
C ALA A 89 11.76 -9.31 -3.50
N ARG A 90 10.88 -9.07 -4.48
CA ARG A 90 10.97 -7.91 -5.38
C ARG A 90 10.77 -6.59 -4.67
N LEU A 91 9.80 -6.51 -3.75
CA LEU A 91 9.59 -5.33 -2.92
C LEU A 91 10.83 -5.04 -2.09
N LEU A 92 11.36 -6.04 -1.37
CA LEU A 92 12.56 -5.83 -0.56
C LEU A 92 13.77 -5.44 -1.37
N LYS A 93 13.99 -6.09 -2.52
CA LYS A 93 15.05 -5.69 -3.44
C LYS A 93 14.88 -4.25 -3.88
N HIS A 94 13.68 -3.86 -4.31
CA HIS A 94 13.38 -2.50 -4.73
C HIS A 94 13.60 -1.50 -3.60
N VAL A 95 13.17 -1.83 -2.39
CA VAL A 95 13.36 -1.03 -1.19
C VAL A 95 14.83 -0.86 -0.88
N ARG A 96 15.60 -1.96 -0.80
CA ARG A 96 17.06 -1.95 -0.59
C ARG A 96 17.77 -1.11 -1.66
N ASP A 97 17.46 -1.33 -2.93
CA ASP A 97 18.13 -0.66 -4.05
C ASP A 97 17.75 0.85 -4.10
N SER A 98 16.60 1.23 -3.54
CA SER A 98 16.12 2.63 -3.50
C SER A 98 16.45 3.35 -2.18
N SER A 99 16.73 2.60 -1.13
CA SER A 99 17.09 3.10 0.19
C SER A 99 18.61 3.13 0.34
N GLN A 100 19.16 4.21 0.90
CA GLN A 100 20.53 4.19 1.42
C GLN A 100 20.58 3.63 2.85
N ASP A 101 19.60 2.80 3.22
CA ASP A 101 19.47 2.31 4.60
C ASP A 101 20.38 1.09 4.82
N GLU A 102 21.36 1.26 5.70
CA GLU A 102 22.33 0.23 6.05
C GLU A 102 21.67 -1.03 6.63
N TYR A 103 20.51 -0.89 7.29
CA TYR A 103 19.78 -2.04 7.83
C TYR A 103 19.24 -2.94 6.70
N LEU A 104 18.76 -2.33 5.61
CA LEU A 104 18.27 -3.05 4.44
C LEU A 104 19.41 -3.65 3.61
N LEU A 105 20.61 -3.06 3.66
CA LEU A 105 21.81 -3.65 3.06
C LEU A 105 22.27 -4.94 3.76
N ARG A 106 21.91 -5.11 5.04
CA ARG A 106 22.24 -6.30 5.86
C ARG A 106 21.20 -7.41 5.80
N LEU A 107 20.21 -7.33 4.91
CA LEU A 107 19.24 -8.41 4.71
C LEU A 107 19.97 -9.73 4.35
N THR A 108 20.00 -10.66 5.31
CA THR A 108 20.59 -12.00 5.14
C THR A 108 19.65 -12.96 4.41
N ASN A 109 20.17 -14.11 4.01
CA ASN A 109 19.39 -15.16 3.34
C ASN A 109 18.24 -15.72 4.20
N ASP A 110 18.33 -15.63 5.54
CA ASP A 110 17.26 -16.00 6.49
C ASP A 110 15.92 -15.34 6.19
N TYR A 111 15.92 -14.21 5.47
CA TYR A 111 14.73 -13.51 5.07
C TYR A 111 13.78 -14.38 4.21
N ILE A 112 14.32 -15.24 3.35
CA ILE A 112 13.51 -16.07 2.44
C ILE A 112 12.66 -17.06 3.25
N GLU A 113 13.26 -17.75 4.21
CA GLU A 113 12.56 -18.70 5.07
C GLU A 113 11.53 -18.00 5.95
N LYS A 114 11.90 -16.87 6.57
CA LYS A 114 10.98 -16.06 7.37
C LYS A 114 9.81 -15.53 6.54
N SER A 115 10.05 -15.17 5.28
CA SER A 115 9.00 -14.74 4.35
C SER A 115 8.04 -15.87 3.99
N ALA A 116 8.56 -17.08 3.78
CA ALA A 116 7.74 -18.26 3.48
C ALA A 116 6.84 -18.63 4.65
N GLN A 117 7.38 -18.61 5.88
CA GLN A 117 6.59 -18.83 7.09
C GLN A 117 5.56 -17.73 7.31
N TRP A 118 5.92 -16.46 7.07
CA TRP A 118 4.99 -15.33 7.19
C TRP A 118 3.84 -15.45 6.18
N ILE A 119 4.12 -15.75 4.91
CA ILE A 119 3.08 -15.93 3.89
C ILE A 119 2.17 -17.12 4.23
N GLU A 120 2.71 -18.22 4.74
CA GLU A 120 1.86 -19.35 5.16
C GLU A 120 0.88 -18.91 6.26
N LYS A 121 1.38 -18.21 7.30
CA LYS A 121 0.54 -17.65 8.36
C LYS A 121 -0.52 -16.71 7.82
N ILE A 122 -0.19 -15.88 6.84
CA ILE A 122 -1.15 -14.95 6.20
C ILE A 122 -2.27 -15.71 5.49
N LEU A 123 -1.95 -16.83 4.83
CA LEU A 123 -2.93 -17.62 4.08
C LEU A 123 -3.79 -18.51 4.98
N GLU A 124 -3.33 -18.81 6.20
CA GLU A 124 -4.03 -19.66 7.16
C GLU A 124 -4.78 -18.89 8.25
N SER A 125 -4.47 -17.61 8.46
CA SER A 125 -5.04 -16.81 9.55
C SER A 125 -6.31 -16.07 9.14
N ASP A 126 -7.30 -16.08 10.03
CA ASP A 126 -8.49 -15.23 10.03
C ASP A 126 -8.20 -13.76 10.37
N GLU A 127 -7.03 -13.48 10.95
CA GLU A 127 -6.55 -12.12 11.24
C GLU A 127 -5.83 -11.47 10.06
N SER A 128 -5.83 -12.10 8.89
CA SER A 128 -5.22 -11.57 7.68
C SER A 128 -6.01 -11.91 6.43
N SER A 129 -5.78 -11.11 5.39
CA SER A 129 -6.30 -11.39 4.06
C SER A 129 -5.30 -10.92 3.02
N ALA A 130 -5.17 -11.71 1.96
CA ALA A 130 -4.33 -11.38 0.82
C ALA A 130 -5.18 -11.43 -0.45
N TYR A 131 -4.93 -10.50 -1.37
CA TYR A 131 -5.57 -10.46 -2.68
C TYR A 131 -4.52 -10.39 -3.77
N VAL A 132 -4.80 -11.04 -4.90
CA VAL A 132 -3.94 -11.05 -6.09
C VAL A 132 -4.72 -10.44 -7.25
N ALA A 133 -4.04 -9.56 -7.99
CA ALA A 133 -4.50 -9.07 -9.27
C ALA A 133 -3.95 -9.98 -10.37
N LYS A 134 -4.82 -10.49 -11.25
CA LYS A 134 -4.43 -11.35 -12.37
C LYS A 134 -4.84 -10.70 -13.69
N ASN A 135 -3.97 -10.73 -14.70
CA ASN A 135 -4.32 -10.40 -16.08
C ASN A 135 -4.14 -11.65 -16.94
N ASP A 136 -5.20 -12.09 -17.62
CA ASP A 136 -5.20 -13.34 -18.40
C ASP A 136 -4.71 -14.54 -17.58
N GLY A 137 -5.14 -14.62 -16.30
CA GLY A 137 -4.75 -15.67 -15.36
C GLY A 137 -3.37 -15.52 -14.73
N ALA A 138 -2.50 -14.65 -15.26
CA ALA A 138 -1.16 -14.43 -14.71
C ALA A 138 -1.18 -13.37 -13.60
N PRO A 139 -0.55 -13.61 -12.44
CA PRO A 139 -0.52 -12.64 -11.34
C PRO A 139 0.41 -11.44 -11.64
N VAL A 140 -0.14 -10.23 -11.48
CA VAL A 140 0.51 -8.94 -11.82
C VAL A 140 0.55 -7.95 -10.66
N GLY A 141 -0.11 -8.26 -9.54
CA GLY A 141 0.03 -7.51 -8.31
C GLY A 141 -0.57 -8.25 -7.13
N ASN A 142 -0.27 -7.80 -5.92
CA ASN A 142 -0.90 -8.29 -4.71
C ASN A 142 -1.00 -7.18 -3.65
N ILE A 143 -1.82 -7.47 -2.64
CA ILE A 143 -1.91 -6.72 -1.40
C ILE A 143 -2.16 -7.69 -0.25
N VAL A 144 -1.60 -7.39 0.92
CA VAL A 144 -1.82 -8.12 2.16
C VAL A 144 -2.26 -7.14 3.24
N GLY A 145 -3.39 -7.43 3.86
CA GLY A 145 -3.89 -6.77 5.05
C GLY A 145 -3.81 -7.70 6.26
N THR A 146 -3.48 -7.15 7.43
CA THR A 146 -3.52 -7.86 8.71
C THR A 146 -4.24 -7.02 9.75
N MET A 147 -4.86 -7.66 10.73
CA MET A 147 -5.32 -7.00 11.94
C MET A 147 -4.21 -7.03 12.99
N THR A 148 -4.04 -5.93 13.71
CA THR A 148 -3.04 -5.84 14.77
C THR A 148 -3.54 -4.98 15.91
N ARG A 149 -3.02 -5.23 17.12
CA ARG A 149 -3.37 -4.42 18.30
C ARG A 149 -2.53 -3.16 18.32
N LEU A 150 -3.12 -2.07 18.82
CA LEU A 150 -2.35 -0.86 19.12
C LEU A 150 -1.47 -1.09 20.35
N PHE A 151 -0.26 -0.53 20.30
CA PHE A 151 0.64 -0.53 21.46
C PHE A 151 0.17 0.44 22.57
N ILE A 152 -0.72 1.40 22.25
CA ILE A 152 -1.20 2.42 23.18
C ILE A 152 -2.26 1.81 24.11
N GLN A 153 -1.86 1.42 25.32
CA GLN A 153 -2.70 0.72 26.29
C GLN A 153 -3.95 1.51 26.74
N GLN A 154 -3.91 2.84 26.71
CA GLN A 154 -5.04 3.70 27.10
C GLN A 154 -5.99 4.02 25.93
N CYS A 155 -5.74 3.47 24.74
CA CYS A 155 -6.60 3.69 23.58
C CYS A 155 -7.79 2.73 23.62
N ALA A 156 -9.01 3.25 23.45
CA ALA A 156 -10.21 2.43 23.32
C ALA A 156 -10.26 1.60 22.01
N ILE A 157 -9.31 1.81 21.09
CA ILE A 157 -9.22 1.07 19.84
C ILE A 157 -8.38 -0.19 20.09
N GLU A 158 -9.04 -1.35 20.19
CA GLU A 158 -8.38 -2.63 20.46
C GLU A 158 -7.56 -3.16 19.28
N LYS A 159 -8.12 -3.05 18.07
CA LYS A 159 -7.51 -3.53 16.82
C LYS A 159 -7.56 -2.46 15.73
N ILE A 160 -6.52 -2.43 14.92
CA ILE A 160 -6.44 -1.66 13.68
C ILE A 160 -6.04 -2.57 12.52
N GLY A 161 -6.36 -2.14 11.31
CA GLY A 161 -5.86 -2.76 10.10
C GLY A 161 -4.44 -2.29 9.77
N LEU A 162 -3.67 -3.15 9.13
CA LEU A 162 -2.35 -2.85 8.61
C LEU A 162 -2.27 -3.39 7.18
N ILE A 163 -2.02 -2.52 6.21
CA ILE A 163 -1.59 -2.96 4.87
C ILE A 163 -0.11 -3.32 5.00
N ALA A 164 0.18 -4.60 5.20
CA ALA A 164 1.50 -5.12 5.53
C ALA A 164 2.39 -5.27 4.29
N HIS A 165 1.80 -5.53 3.13
CA HIS A 165 2.51 -5.71 1.87
C HIS A 165 1.65 -5.25 0.70
N CYS A 166 2.26 -4.59 -0.28
CA CYS A 166 1.60 -4.26 -1.55
C CYS A 166 2.65 -4.20 -2.66
N TRP A 167 2.42 -4.94 -3.72
CA TRP A 167 3.31 -4.94 -4.88
C TRP A 167 2.51 -4.96 -6.18
N VAL A 168 2.96 -4.18 -7.17
CA VAL A 168 2.47 -4.25 -8.54
C VAL A 168 3.70 -4.36 -9.45
N GLU A 169 3.65 -5.33 -10.35
CA GLU A 169 4.69 -5.57 -11.35
C GLU A 169 4.98 -4.28 -12.13
N GLN A 170 6.26 -4.00 -12.39
CA GLN A 170 6.71 -2.70 -12.88
C GLN A 170 6.03 -2.28 -14.19
N GLU A 171 5.92 -3.21 -15.14
CA GLU A 171 5.23 -3.02 -16.42
C GLU A 171 3.71 -2.78 -16.29
N TRP A 172 3.12 -3.17 -15.15
CA TRP A 172 1.70 -3.01 -14.84
C TRP A 172 1.41 -1.80 -13.94
N ARG A 173 2.44 -1.06 -13.49
CA ARG A 173 2.27 0.17 -12.72
C ARG A 173 1.59 1.26 -13.57
N MET A 174 1.07 2.29 -12.91
CA MET A 174 0.27 3.36 -13.52
C MET A 174 -1.06 2.92 -14.17
N ASN A 175 -1.43 1.64 -14.08
CA ASN A 175 -2.73 1.11 -14.53
C ASN A 175 -3.79 1.05 -13.41
N ARG A 176 -3.57 1.77 -12.31
CA ARG A 176 -4.46 1.83 -11.12
C ARG A 176 -4.74 0.47 -10.47
N ILE A 177 -3.88 -0.53 -10.66
CA ILE A 177 -4.04 -1.88 -10.07
C ILE A 177 -4.00 -1.80 -8.54
N ALA A 178 -3.07 -1.04 -7.96
CA ALA A 178 -3.00 -0.83 -6.51
C ALA A 178 -4.33 -0.29 -5.94
N ALA A 179 -4.93 0.70 -6.58
CA ALA A 179 -6.23 1.24 -6.17
C ALA A 179 -7.36 0.21 -6.27
N LYS A 180 -7.31 -0.72 -7.25
CA LYS A 180 -8.26 -1.83 -7.36
C LYS A 180 -8.04 -2.88 -6.26
N LEU A 181 -6.80 -3.13 -5.86
CA LEU A 181 -6.42 -4.05 -4.78
C LEU A 181 -6.78 -3.52 -3.38
N VAL A 182 -6.71 -2.20 -3.16
CA VAL A 182 -7.06 -1.59 -1.86
C VAL A 182 -8.54 -1.78 -1.51
N ARG A 183 -9.45 -1.66 -2.48
CA ARG A 183 -10.90 -1.76 -2.25
C ARG A 183 -11.35 -3.06 -1.54
N PRO A 184 -10.95 -4.27 -1.98
CA PRO A 184 -11.34 -5.49 -1.28
C PRO A 184 -10.69 -5.62 0.10
N ILE A 185 -9.46 -5.10 0.30
CA ILE A 185 -8.84 -5.07 1.64
C ILE A 185 -9.60 -4.14 2.59
N GLU A 186 -10.00 -2.95 2.15
CA GLU A 186 -10.82 -2.04 2.96
C GLU A 186 -12.18 -2.65 3.31
N ARG A 187 -12.78 -3.38 2.36
CA ARG A 187 -14.02 -4.12 2.61
C ARG A 187 -13.80 -5.20 3.66
N TRP A 188 -12.74 -5.99 3.54
CA TRP A 188 -12.39 -7.03 4.51
C TRP A 188 -12.17 -6.45 5.91
N PHE A 189 -11.47 -5.32 6.04
CA PHE A 189 -11.34 -4.62 7.32
C PHE A 189 -12.70 -4.22 7.90
N LYS A 190 -13.60 -3.66 7.07
CA LYS A 190 -14.94 -3.27 7.51
C LYS A 190 -15.76 -4.47 7.98
N GLU A 191 -15.68 -5.61 7.30
CA GLU A 191 -16.34 -6.86 7.68
C GLU A 191 -15.87 -7.37 9.05
N HIS A 192 -14.62 -7.07 9.43
CA HIS A 192 -14.04 -7.38 10.73
C HIS A 192 -14.16 -6.24 11.76
N SER A 193 -15.08 -5.30 11.54
CA SER A 193 -15.32 -4.15 12.43
C SER A 193 -14.09 -3.25 12.66
N ILE A 194 -13.12 -3.28 11.75
CA ILE A 194 -11.93 -2.43 11.81
C ILE A 194 -12.28 -1.05 11.24
N GLN A 195 -12.21 -0.04 12.09
CA GLN A 195 -12.52 1.36 11.73
C GLN A 195 -11.33 2.13 11.19
N TYR A 196 -10.11 1.75 11.60
CA TYR A 196 -8.87 2.44 11.25
C TYR A 196 -7.87 1.44 10.70
N TYR A 197 -7.15 1.84 9.65
CA TYR A 197 -6.03 1.07 9.14
C TYR A 197 -4.88 1.99 8.78
N ARG A 198 -3.65 1.44 8.82
CA ARG A 198 -2.42 2.13 8.43
C ARG A 198 -1.77 1.43 7.26
N CYS A 199 -1.12 2.23 6.41
CA CYS A 199 -0.27 1.75 5.33
C CYS A 199 1.10 2.41 5.52
N PRO A 200 2.08 1.75 6.17
CA PRO A 200 3.42 2.29 6.24
C PRO A 200 3.98 2.43 4.82
N VAL A 201 4.50 3.61 4.51
CA VAL A 201 5.16 3.89 3.23
C VAL A 201 6.59 4.31 3.55
N LEU A 202 7.56 3.73 2.84
CA LEU A 202 8.94 4.16 2.95
C LEU A 202 9.11 5.47 2.18
N ALA A 203 9.53 6.51 2.88
CA ALA A 203 9.91 7.77 2.28
C ALA A 203 11.42 7.76 1.95
N ARG A 204 11.81 8.27 0.78
CA ARG A 204 13.21 8.45 0.43
C ARG A 204 13.76 9.63 1.24
N LYS A 205 14.84 9.41 1.99
CA LYS A 205 15.59 10.49 2.63
C LYS A 205 16.40 11.21 1.54
N TYR A 206 16.14 12.49 1.34
CA TYR A 206 16.91 13.38 0.48
C TYR A 206 18.08 13.99 1.25
#